data_AF-G7E8G3-F1
#
_entry.id   AF-G7E8G3-F1
#
_cell.length_a   1.000
_cell.length_b   1.000
_cell.length_c   1.000
_cell.angle_alpha   90.00
_cell.angle_beta   90.00
_cell.angle_gamma   90.00
#
_symmetry.space_group_name_H-M   'P 1'
#
loop_
_entity.id
_entity.type
_entity.pdbx_description
1 polymer ?
#
loop_
_entity_poly.entity_id
_entity_poly.type
_entity_poly.pdbx_seq_one_letter_code
_entity_poly.pdbx_strand_id
1 'polypeptide(L)'
;MRKCRQPDDLMSLADCSQSNAQSGQRRARRKGVRGLSSVLLLLQALLLLSTVARPALAKKADKKSAAAAAAAPDYKTRVPGTVERTLPIRSHSLFAPYVDADLQNRWFDFGGTAIVNTNKHIRLTQDRPSQAGWLWSRLPITPTGFEIEFEFRVDGKSNTLFGDGFAVWLTSSRATQGPVFGNEDLWRGLAIFFDTYANSRHSWAFPQILAINNDGTTSYDHGSDGATQSEIRCSIDFRRTDVAAKAKMTYFRNNYFELAIQHRAWDEYETCFVIRNLTLPGSPFLGFTAATGDVSDDHDIVSVSAYNALYHSPSANAPKRSRRSSSSAGSKFLRFVTTLIKWLAILVVIGVAAIAFRGWKTQRNNKRF
;
A
#
# COMPACT_ATOMS: atom_id res chain seq x y z
N MET A 1 -58.76 -34.21 -1.68
CA MET A 1 -58.40 -35.16 -0.59
C MET A 1 -58.10 -36.51 -1.25
N ARG A 2 -57.09 -37.33 -0.91
CA ARG A 2 -56.16 -37.39 0.24
C ARG A 2 -54.75 -37.69 -0.33
N LYS A 3 -53.71 -36.89 -0.02
CA LYS A 3 -52.70 -37.13 1.04
C LYS A 3 -52.01 -38.49 0.98
N CYS A 4 -50.73 -38.48 0.56
CA CYS A 4 -49.75 -39.53 0.84
C CYS A 4 -49.48 -39.65 2.35
N ARG A 5 -48.91 -40.78 2.77
CA ARG A 5 -48.48 -41.04 4.16
C ARG A 5 -47.07 -41.64 4.13
N GLN A 6 -46.11 -40.92 4.70
CA GLN A 6 -44.80 -41.41 5.19
C GLN A 6 -45.02 -42.32 6.43
N PRO A 7 -44.01 -43.03 7.00
CA PRO A 7 -42.57 -42.70 7.05
C PRO A 7 -41.63 -43.94 6.83
N ASP A 8 -40.36 -44.09 7.26
CA ASP A 8 -39.47 -43.28 8.14
C ASP A 8 -37.94 -43.48 7.90
N ASP A 9 -37.14 -42.65 8.58
CA ASP A 9 -35.75 -42.79 9.10
C ASP A 9 -34.48 -43.31 8.32
N LEU A 10 -33.46 -42.43 8.41
CA LEU A 10 -32.01 -42.61 8.69
C LEU A 10 -31.00 -43.34 7.75
N MET A 11 -29.98 -42.54 7.38
CA MET A 11 -28.56 -42.86 7.05
C MET A 11 -28.21 -43.86 5.93
N SER A 12 -27.55 -43.35 4.87
CA SER A 12 -26.12 -43.59 4.60
C SER A 12 -25.65 -42.92 3.29
N LEU A 13 -24.34 -42.84 3.09
CA LEU A 13 -23.64 -42.23 1.94
C LEU A 13 -23.53 -43.17 0.71
N ALA A 14 -23.35 -42.51 -0.45
CA ALA A 14 -22.62 -42.94 -1.64
C ALA A 14 -23.26 -43.92 -2.68
N ASP A 15 -23.12 -43.46 -3.94
CA ASP A 15 -22.92 -44.19 -5.20
C ASP A 15 -23.82 -45.36 -5.64
N CYS A 16 -24.50 -45.16 -6.79
CA CYS A 16 -24.43 -46.14 -7.87
C CYS A 16 -24.84 -45.64 -9.28
N SER A 17 -24.08 -46.12 -10.29
CA SER A 17 -24.48 -46.50 -11.67
C SER A 17 -25.18 -45.45 -12.57
N GLN A 18 -24.58 -44.91 -13.64
CA GLN A 18 -24.00 -45.46 -14.88
C GLN A 18 -24.97 -45.76 -16.06
N SER A 19 -24.42 -45.50 -17.27
CA SER A 19 -24.86 -45.92 -18.62
C SER A 19 -25.92 -45.04 -19.32
N ASN A 20 -25.91 -44.84 -20.67
CA ASN A 20 -25.12 -45.50 -21.72
C ASN A 20 -25.01 -44.69 -23.05
N ALA A 21 -24.31 -45.27 -24.05
CA ALA A 21 -24.10 -44.85 -25.47
C ALA A 21 -22.93 -43.85 -25.72
N GLN A 22 -21.79 -44.21 -26.35
CA GLN A 22 -21.52 -44.63 -27.76
C GLN A 22 -21.79 -43.50 -28.79
N SER A 23 -20.95 -43.18 -29.80
CA SER A 23 -19.76 -43.81 -30.44
C SER A 23 -18.86 -42.69 -31.06
N GLY A 24 -17.66 -42.86 -31.64
CA GLY A 24 -16.84 -44.04 -32.00
C GLY A 24 -15.54 -43.63 -32.75
N GLN A 25 -15.03 -44.52 -33.63
CA GLN A 25 -13.87 -44.40 -34.55
C GLN A 25 -12.42 -44.80 -34.10
N ARG A 26 -12.08 -46.04 -34.53
CA ARG A 26 -10.90 -46.47 -35.32
C ARG A 26 -9.46 -46.43 -34.75
N ARG A 27 -8.88 -47.64 -34.68
CA ARG A 27 -7.45 -47.97 -34.46
C ARG A 27 -6.59 -47.74 -35.72
N ALA A 28 -5.30 -47.47 -35.52
CA ALA A 28 -4.21 -48.15 -36.23
C ALA A 28 -2.93 -48.23 -35.36
N ARG A 29 -2.27 -49.40 -35.32
CA ARG A 29 -0.99 -49.64 -34.60
C ARG A 29 0.21 -49.24 -35.46
N ARG A 30 1.34 -48.86 -34.84
CA ARG A 30 2.69 -49.23 -35.32
C ARG A 30 3.66 -49.52 -34.17
N LYS A 31 4.66 -50.36 -34.45
CA LYS A 31 5.62 -50.94 -33.49
C LYS A 31 6.85 -50.03 -33.32
N GLY A 32 7.44 -50.01 -32.12
CA GLY A 32 8.78 -49.46 -31.89
C GLY A 32 9.86 -50.56 -31.96
N VAL A 33 11.03 -50.22 -32.53
CA VAL A 33 12.22 -51.09 -32.63
C VAL A 33 13.44 -50.34 -32.07
N ARG A 34 14.44 -51.10 -31.61
CA ARG A 34 15.61 -50.65 -30.83
C ARG A 34 16.70 -49.93 -31.64
N GLY A 35 17.40 -48.99 -30.97
CA GLY A 35 18.87 -48.94 -30.96
C GLY A 35 19.59 -47.99 -31.93
N LEU A 36 20.88 -47.74 -31.62
CA LEU A 36 21.85 -46.84 -32.29
C LEU A 36 21.52 -45.34 -32.07
N SER A 37 22.23 -44.54 -31.26
CA SER A 37 23.66 -44.47 -30.86
C SER A 37 24.61 -44.04 -31.98
N SER A 38 25.48 -43.08 -31.65
CA SER A 38 26.43 -42.33 -32.50
C SER A 38 25.81 -41.35 -33.52
N VAL A 39 26.27 -40.08 -33.44
CA VAL A 39 26.23 -38.94 -34.40
C VAL A 39 25.86 -37.60 -33.71
N LEU A 40 25.11 -37.60 -32.60
CA LEU A 40 24.68 -36.36 -31.92
C LEU A 40 25.72 -35.78 -30.94
N LEU A 41 26.98 -35.60 -31.37
CA LEU A 41 28.07 -35.08 -30.52
C LEU A 41 29.08 -34.15 -31.25
N LEU A 42 28.78 -33.70 -32.48
CA LEU A 42 29.72 -32.96 -33.33
C LEU A 42 29.19 -31.63 -33.92
N LEU A 43 28.08 -31.07 -33.39
CA LEU A 43 27.46 -29.85 -33.93
C LEU A 43 27.26 -28.70 -32.92
N GLN A 44 27.92 -28.74 -31.75
CA GLN A 44 27.94 -27.63 -30.78
C GLN A 44 29.12 -26.64 -30.95
N ALA A 45 29.87 -26.73 -32.05
CA ALA A 45 31.13 -25.98 -32.23
C ALA A 45 31.18 -25.13 -33.52
N LEU A 46 30.09 -24.43 -33.88
CA LEU A 46 30.11 -23.52 -35.04
C LEU A 46 28.98 -22.45 -35.03
N LEU A 47 28.98 -21.54 -34.04
CA LEU A 47 28.09 -20.36 -34.05
C LEU A 47 28.55 -19.19 -33.16
N LEU A 48 29.86 -18.89 -33.14
CA LEU A 48 30.43 -17.69 -32.53
C LEU A 48 31.55 -17.11 -33.41
N LEU A 49 31.20 -16.37 -34.47
CA LEU A 49 32.01 -15.31 -35.12
C LEU A 49 31.34 -14.79 -36.41
N SER A 50 30.63 -13.66 -36.33
CA SER A 50 30.70 -12.58 -37.34
C SER A 50 29.77 -11.41 -36.97
N THR A 51 30.28 -10.21 -37.17
CA THR A 51 29.65 -8.92 -36.88
C THR A 51 28.91 -8.37 -38.10
N VAL A 52 27.71 -7.82 -37.93
CA VAL A 52 27.16 -6.81 -38.86
C VAL A 52 26.52 -5.68 -38.07
N ALA A 53 26.95 -4.45 -38.33
CA ALA A 53 26.41 -3.24 -37.73
C ALA A 53 24.98 -2.93 -38.22
N ARG A 54 24.17 -2.29 -37.38
CA ARG A 54 22.90 -1.66 -37.80
C ARG A 54 23.00 -0.14 -37.58
N PRO A 55 22.73 0.69 -38.60
CA PRO A 55 22.79 2.15 -38.47
C PRO A 55 21.57 2.68 -37.72
N ALA A 56 21.76 3.77 -36.96
CA ALA A 56 20.68 4.47 -36.29
C ALA A 56 19.90 5.34 -37.29
N LEU A 57 18.62 5.04 -37.48
CA LEU A 57 17.69 5.87 -38.26
C LEU A 57 16.86 6.75 -37.30
N ALA A 58 17.37 7.96 -37.05
CA ALA A 58 16.71 8.94 -36.21
C ALA A 58 15.45 9.49 -36.91
N LYS A 59 14.26 9.11 -36.44
CA LYS A 59 13.02 9.83 -36.77
C LYS A 59 12.98 11.15 -36.00
N LYS A 60 13.32 12.25 -36.67
CA LYS A 60 12.81 13.58 -36.32
C LYS A 60 11.28 13.54 -36.51
N ALA A 61 10.53 13.75 -35.43
CA ALA A 61 9.11 14.04 -35.47
C ALA A 61 8.88 15.42 -34.85
N ASP A 62 7.98 16.20 -35.43
CA ASP A 62 7.96 17.64 -35.25
C ASP A 62 7.46 18.13 -33.89
N LYS A 63 8.28 18.93 -33.21
CA LYS A 63 7.87 19.75 -32.06
C LYS A 63 6.99 20.92 -32.52
N LYS A 64 5.71 20.70 -32.86
CA LYS A 64 4.70 21.78 -32.95
C LYS A 64 3.22 21.33 -33.02
N SER A 65 2.78 20.40 -32.17
CA SER A 65 1.34 20.26 -31.83
C SER A 65 1.14 19.40 -30.58
N ALA A 66 1.38 20.00 -29.40
CA ALA A 66 1.11 19.38 -28.10
C ALA A 66 0.91 20.46 -27.01
N ALA A 67 0.04 21.43 -27.31
CA ALA A 67 -0.49 22.37 -26.34
C ALA A 67 -1.96 22.02 -26.06
N ALA A 68 -2.38 22.07 -24.80
CA ALA A 68 -3.74 21.76 -24.34
C ALA A 68 -4.22 20.29 -24.50
N ALA A 69 -3.39 19.33 -24.10
CA ALA A 69 -3.94 18.20 -23.33
C ALA A 69 -3.89 18.62 -21.84
N ALA A 70 -5.04 18.76 -21.19
CA ALA A 70 -5.07 18.96 -19.75
C ALA A 70 -4.53 17.68 -19.10
N ALA A 71 -3.37 17.76 -18.45
CA ALA A 71 -2.84 16.62 -17.72
C ALA A 71 -3.83 16.23 -16.61
N ALA A 72 -4.13 14.93 -16.50
CA ALA A 72 -4.90 14.42 -15.37
C ALA A 72 -4.24 14.87 -14.05
N PRO A 73 -5.02 15.25 -13.03
CA PRO A 73 -4.46 15.79 -11.80
C PRO A 73 -3.57 14.74 -11.12
N ASP A 74 -2.26 15.01 -11.08
CA ASP A 74 -1.32 14.15 -10.36
C ASP A 74 -1.53 14.30 -8.85
N TYR A 75 -2.33 13.38 -8.32
CA TYR A 75 -2.65 13.26 -6.91
C TYR A 75 -1.45 12.80 -6.06
N LYS A 76 -0.29 12.45 -6.62
CA LYS A 76 0.92 12.11 -5.84
C LYS A 76 1.94 13.25 -5.75
N THR A 77 1.79 14.32 -6.53
CA THR A 77 2.68 15.49 -6.42
C THR A 77 2.37 16.29 -5.14
N ARG A 78 3.26 16.15 -4.14
CA ARG A 78 3.25 16.97 -2.91
C ARG A 78 3.17 18.46 -3.22
N VAL A 79 2.44 19.19 -2.38
CA VAL A 79 2.44 20.66 -2.43
C VAL A 79 3.78 21.16 -1.86
N PRO A 80 4.56 21.96 -2.62
CA PRO A 80 5.83 22.46 -2.12
C PRO A 80 5.54 23.51 -1.03
N GLY A 81 6.23 23.43 0.11
CA GLY A 81 6.06 24.31 1.26
C GLY A 81 6.56 23.63 2.53
N THR A 82 6.39 24.30 3.68
CA THR A 82 6.64 23.68 4.98
C THR A 82 5.42 23.85 5.89
N VAL A 83 5.02 22.76 6.54
CA VAL A 83 3.91 22.70 7.48
C VAL A 83 4.45 22.78 8.90
N GLU A 84 3.91 23.70 9.70
CA GLU A 84 4.28 23.89 11.10
C GLU A 84 3.10 23.57 12.01
N ARG A 85 3.24 22.56 12.88
CA ARG A 85 2.30 22.28 13.97
C ARG A 85 2.44 23.38 15.03
N THR A 86 1.35 24.02 15.41
CA THR A 86 1.36 25.15 16.36
C THR A 86 0.77 24.77 17.72
N LEU A 87 -0.56 24.65 17.82
CA LEU A 87 -1.27 24.34 19.07
C LEU A 87 -1.98 22.99 18.99
N PRO A 88 -1.89 22.12 20.01
CA PRO A 88 -2.64 20.86 20.05
C PRO A 88 -4.14 21.10 20.27
N ILE A 89 -4.97 20.45 19.46
CA ILE A 89 -6.44 20.53 19.53
C ILE A 89 -6.93 19.45 20.49
N ARG A 90 -6.89 19.71 21.80
CA ARG A 90 -7.23 18.70 22.84
C ARG A 90 -8.64 18.08 22.66
N SER A 91 -9.58 18.81 22.07
CA SER A 91 -10.94 18.32 21.78
C SER A 91 -11.03 17.32 20.61
N HIS A 92 -9.93 17.12 19.87
CA HIS A 92 -9.82 16.23 18.72
C HIS A 92 -8.61 15.28 18.84
N SER A 93 -7.97 15.23 20.02
CA SER A 93 -6.90 14.29 20.34
C SER A 93 -7.38 13.24 21.34
N LEU A 94 -6.95 12.00 21.16
CA LEU A 94 -7.41 10.82 21.88
C LEU A 94 -6.22 9.92 22.22
N PHE A 95 -6.07 9.59 23.50
CA PHE A 95 -5.01 8.72 24.02
C PHE A 95 -5.55 7.90 25.19
N ALA A 96 -4.86 6.81 25.54
CA ALA A 96 -5.12 6.10 26.78
C ALA A 96 -4.74 6.95 28.01
N PRO A 97 -5.48 6.89 29.13
CA PRO A 97 -6.74 6.16 29.30
C PRO A 97 -7.91 6.84 28.56
N TYR A 98 -8.68 6.08 27.78
CA TYR A 98 -9.71 6.66 26.90
C TYR A 98 -11.00 7.08 27.59
N VAL A 99 -11.25 6.65 28.83
CA VAL A 99 -12.46 6.99 29.59
C VAL A 99 -12.10 7.36 31.03
N ASP A 100 -12.85 8.31 31.56
CA ASP A 100 -12.79 8.73 32.96
C ASP A 100 -13.54 7.71 33.86
N ALA A 101 -13.61 7.96 35.17
CA ALA A 101 -14.24 7.06 36.14
C ALA A 101 -15.70 6.68 35.81
N ASP A 102 -16.44 7.59 35.16
CA ASP A 102 -17.84 7.39 34.74
C ASP A 102 -17.99 6.58 33.44
N LEU A 103 -16.91 5.94 32.95
CA LEU A 103 -16.84 5.22 31.66
C LEU A 103 -17.20 6.08 30.43
N GLN A 104 -17.01 7.40 30.54
CA GLN A 104 -17.25 8.39 29.50
C GLN A 104 -15.93 9.02 29.03
N ASN A 105 -15.86 9.43 27.76
CA ASN A 105 -14.80 10.30 27.26
C ASN A 105 -15.35 11.73 27.18
N ARG A 106 -14.57 12.74 27.61
CA ARG A 106 -15.03 14.14 27.59
C ARG A 106 -15.24 14.71 26.17
N TRP A 107 -14.45 14.27 25.20
CA TRP A 107 -14.32 14.89 23.87
C TRP A 107 -14.82 14.02 22.71
N PHE A 108 -14.98 12.72 22.92
CA PHE A 108 -15.46 11.77 21.92
C PHE A 108 -16.68 11.00 22.45
N ASP A 109 -17.61 10.69 21.56
CA ASP A 109 -18.65 9.69 21.76
C ASP A 109 -18.27 8.41 21.01
N PHE A 110 -18.66 7.26 21.53
CA PHE A 110 -18.49 5.96 20.89
C PHE A 110 -19.78 5.14 21.00
N GLY A 111 -20.02 4.24 20.04
CA GLY A 111 -21.26 3.47 20.00
C GLY A 111 -21.32 2.45 18.86
N GLY A 112 -22.51 1.89 18.64
CA GLY A 112 -22.68 0.69 17.81
C GLY A 112 -21.99 -0.51 18.48
N THR A 113 -21.16 -1.23 17.74
CA THR A 113 -20.35 -2.35 18.24
C THR A 113 -19.01 -1.93 18.88
N ALA A 114 -18.76 -0.63 19.06
CA ALA A 114 -17.48 -0.14 19.55
C ALA A 114 -17.20 -0.53 21.01
N ILE A 115 -16.01 -1.05 21.29
CA ILE A 115 -15.54 -1.46 22.62
C ILE A 115 -14.30 -0.63 22.99
N VAL A 116 -14.38 0.07 24.12
CA VAL A 116 -13.23 0.81 24.67
C VAL A 116 -12.39 -0.12 25.54
N ASN A 117 -11.18 -0.45 25.09
CA ASN A 117 -10.16 -1.06 25.93
C ASN A 117 -9.31 0.07 26.55
N THR A 118 -9.69 0.53 27.75
CA THR A 118 -9.25 1.78 28.38
C THR A 118 -7.76 2.10 28.22
N ASN A 119 -6.89 1.09 28.29
CA ASN A 119 -5.44 1.25 28.26
C ASN A 119 -4.74 0.67 27.01
N LYS A 120 -5.48 0.39 25.91
CA LYS A 120 -4.91 -0.22 24.68
C LYS A 120 -5.40 0.38 23.36
N HIS A 121 -6.71 0.45 23.14
CA HIS A 121 -7.33 0.98 21.92
C HIS A 121 -8.85 1.14 22.10
N ILE A 122 -9.48 1.88 21.19
CA ILE A 122 -10.92 1.79 20.94
C ILE A 122 -11.13 0.89 19.73
N ARG A 123 -11.79 -0.24 19.92
CA ARG A 123 -12.11 -1.23 18.88
C ARG A 123 -13.47 -0.91 18.28
N LEU A 124 -13.53 -0.55 17.00
CA LEU A 124 -14.78 -0.20 16.31
C LEU A 124 -15.60 -1.45 15.96
N THR A 125 -14.95 -2.46 15.40
CA THR A 125 -15.51 -3.81 15.18
C THR A 125 -14.55 -4.88 15.68
N GLN A 126 -15.11 -6.05 15.98
CA GLN A 126 -14.34 -7.26 16.24
C GLN A 126 -14.26 -8.12 14.98
N ASP A 127 -13.32 -9.06 14.93
CA ASP A 127 -13.28 -10.17 13.99
C ASP A 127 -14.45 -11.16 14.24
N ARG A 128 -15.65 -10.68 13.87
CA ARG A 128 -16.98 -11.30 13.85
C ARG A 128 -17.79 -10.67 12.70
N PRO A 129 -18.73 -11.39 12.08
CA PRO A 129 -19.57 -10.84 11.02
C PRO A 129 -20.57 -9.80 11.54
N SER A 130 -21.11 -9.00 10.60
CA SER A 130 -22.22 -8.06 10.82
C SER A 130 -22.01 -7.08 11.98
N GLN A 131 -20.80 -6.56 12.14
CA GLN A 131 -20.49 -5.51 13.11
C GLN A 131 -20.56 -4.12 12.46
N ALA A 132 -20.90 -3.11 13.24
CA ALA A 132 -20.89 -1.70 12.81
C ALA A 132 -20.73 -0.82 14.04
N GLY A 133 -19.59 -0.14 14.15
CA GLY A 133 -19.22 0.65 15.33
C GLY A 133 -18.52 1.94 14.97
N TRP A 134 -18.62 2.92 15.86
CA TRP A 134 -18.23 4.29 15.59
C TRP A 134 -17.62 5.01 16.79
N LEU A 135 -16.83 6.04 16.47
CA LEU A 135 -16.13 6.94 17.39
C LEU A 135 -16.14 8.34 16.76
N TRP A 136 -16.75 9.32 17.41
CA TRP A 136 -16.97 10.67 16.86
C TRP A 136 -16.57 11.77 17.83
N SER A 137 -15.93 12.83 17.35
CA SER A 137 -15.69 14.03 18.15
C SER A 137 -17.03 14.68 18.56
N ARG A 138 -17.08 15.21 19.79
CA ARG A 138 -18.24 15.93 20.35
C ARG A 138 -18.38 17.35 19.83
N LEU A 139 -17.25 17.96 19.47
CA LEU A 139 -17.17 19.31 18.91
C LEU A 139 -16.64 19.23 17.48
N PRO A 140 -16.99 20.19 16.61
CA PRO A 140 -16.43 20.27 15.28
C PRO A 140 -15.04 20.93 15.28
N ILE A 141 -14.27 20.66 14.23
CA ILE A 141 -12.99 21.30 13.95
C ILE A 141 -13.24 22.75 13.53
N THR A 142 -12.66 23.70 14.26
CA THR A 142 -12.75 25.15 13.97
C THR A 142 -11.55 25.74 13.18
N PRO A 143 -10.30 25.24 13.28
CA PRO A 143 -9.18 25.77 12.52
C PRO A 143 -9.34 25.63 11.00
N THR A 144 -8.87 26.61 10.25
CA THR A 144 -8.84 26.58 8.77
C THR A 144 -7.63 25.83 8.21
N GLY A 145 -6.62 25.57 9.04
CA GLY A 145 -5.47 24.73 8.76
C GLY A 145 -5.22 23.79 9.94
N PHE A 146 -5.15 22.48 9.69
CA PHE A 146 -4.94 21.47 10.73
C PHE A 146 -4.15 20.28 10.20
N GLU A 147 -3.51 19.57 11.13
CA GLU A 147 -2.93 18.26 10.89
C GLU A 147 -3.45 17.28 11.94
N ILE A 148 -3.94 16.13 11.49
CA ILE A 148 -4.46 15.03 12.33
C ILE A 148 -3.64 13.79 11.99
N GLU A 149 -2.89 13.30 12.95
CA GLU A 149 -2.18 12.01 12.89
C GLU A 149 -2.94 11.01 13.76
N PHE A 150 -3.39 9.89 13.20
CA PHE A 150 -4.02 8.82 13.96
C PHE A 150 -3.30 7.48 13.75
N GLU A 151 -3.16 6.73 14.84
CA GLU A 151 -2.63 5.38 14.85
C GLU A 151 -3.79 4.39 14.88
N PHE A 152 -3.75 3.41 14.00
CA PHE A 152 -4.80 2.41 13.83
C PHE A 152 -4.18 1.01 13.66
N ARG A 153 -5.00 -0.02 13.80
CA ARG A 153 -4.62 -1.40 13.53
C ARG A 153 -5.78 -2.15 12.91
N VAL A 154 -5.50 -2.83 11.81
CA VAL A 154 -6.41 -3.79 11.17
C VAL A 154 -5.76 -5.17 11.22
N ASP A 155 -6.46 -6.12 11.84
CA ASP A 155 -5.99 -7.48 12.10
C ASP A 155 -7.19 -8.44 12.25
N GLY A 156 -6.98 -9.74 12.20
CA GLY A 156 -8.04 -10.75 12.34
C GLY A 156 -7.46 -12.16 12.39
N LYS A 157 -8.29 -13.21 12.42
CA LYS A 157 -7.79 -14.60 12.40
C LYS A 157 -7.35 -15.07 11.00
N SER A 158 -8.00 -14.55 9.97
CA SER A 158 -7.85 -15.02 8.58
C SER A 158 -6.71 -14.33 7.83
N ASN A 159 -6.02 -15.06 6.95
CA ASN A 159 -4.95 -14.51 6.11
C ASN A 159 -5.42 -14.11 4.70
N THR A 160 -6.62 -14.54 4.28
CA THR A 160 -7.05 -14.49 2.87
C THR A 160 -8.50 -14.03 2.68
N LEU A 161 -9.34 -14.17 3.69
CA LEU A 161 -10.74 -13.74 3.70
C LEU A 161 -10.96 -12.84 4.92
N PHE A 162 -11.01 -11.53 4.70
CA PHE A 162 -11.09 -10.50 5.72
C PHE A 162 -11.81 -9.28 5.12
N GLY A 163 -12.39 -8.43 5.96
CA GLY A 163 -13.20 -7.29 5.51
C GLY A 163 -14.00 -6.61 6.63
N ASP A 164 -14.75 -5.56 6.36
CA ASP A 164 -14.75 -4.85 5.06
C ASP A 164 -13.74 -3.70 5.10
N GLY A 165 -13.60 -3.06 6.25
CA GLY A 165 -12.62 -2.01 6.49
C GLY A 165 -13.10 -1.00 7.53
N PHE A 166 -12.46 0.17 7.52
CA PHE A 166 -12.88 1.32 8.32
C PHE A 166 -12.88 2.62 7.49
N ALA A 167 -13.53 3.65 7.99
CA ALA A 167 -13.63 4.95 7.34
C ALA A 167 -13.34 6.08 8.33
N VAL A 168 -12.76 7.16 7.80
CA VAL A 168 -12.48 8.40 8.53
C VAL A 168 -13.23 9.56 7.87
N TRP A 169 -13.85 10.38 8.70
CA TRP A 169 -14.87 11.33 8.28
C TRP A 169 -14.52 12.76 8.72
N LEU A 170 -14.76 13.71 7.81
CA LEU A 170 -14.73 15.16 8.04
C LEU A 170 -16.05 15.75 7.51
N THR A 171 -17.13 15.56 8.27
CA THR A 171 -18.53 15.73 7.84
C THR A 171 -19.31 16.73 8.68
N SER A 172 -20.43 17.24 8.17
CA SER A 172 -21.32 18.14 8.93
C SER A 172 -22.17 17.43 9.99
N SER A 173 -22.47 16.15 9.76
CA SER A 173 -23.16 15.24 10.68
C SER A 173 -22.18 14.29 11.37
N ARG A 174 -22.62 13.66 12.46
CA ARG A 174 -21.84 12.73 13.30
C ARG A 174 -22.74 11.70 13.97
N ALA A 175 -22.16 10.56 14.36
CA ALA A 175 -22.78 9.56 15.25
C ALA A 175 -24.13 8.97 14.76
N THR A 176 -24.40 9.02 13.46
CA THR A 176 -25.52 8.30 12.83
C THR A 176 -25.00 6.99 12.24
N GLN A 177 -25.51 5.86 12.71
CA GLN A 177 -25.12 4.55 12.20
C GLN A 177 -25.81 4.25 10.86
N GLY A 178 -25.09 3.61 9.94
CA GLY A 178 -25.62 3.24 8.63
C GLY A 178 -24.74 2.23 7.87
N PRO A 179 -25.02 2.01 6.57
CA PRO A 179 -24.37 0.95 5.80
C PRO A 179 -22.93 1.28 5.39
N VAL A 180 -22.57 2.57 5.26
CA VAL A 180 -21.30 2.99 4.66
C VAL A 180 -20.18 2.90 5.70
N PHE A 181 -19.54 1.73 5.79
CA PHE A 181 -18.50 1.43 6.80
C PHE A 181 -18.96 1.75 8.23
N GLY A 182 -20.24 1.56 8.53
CA GLY A 182 -20.86 1.83 9.83
C GLY A 182 -21.43 3.25 10.02
N ASN A 183 -21.26 4.16 9.04
CA ASN A 183 -21.82 5.50 9.03
C ASN A 183 -23.07 5.61 8.13
N GLU A 184 -23.86 6.68 8.30
CA GLU A 184 -24.93 7.03 7.38
C GLU A 184 -24.44 7.20 5.92
N ASP A 185 -25.31 6.84 4.97
CA ASP A 185 -25.13 7.16 3.56
C ASP A 185 -25.57 8.62 3.28
N LEU A 186 -25.28 9.15 2.09
CA LEU A 186 -25.59 10.53 1.70
C LEU A 186 -24.97 11.59 2.65
N TRP A 187 -23.75 11.34 3.11
CA TRP A 187 -23.02 12.28 3.97
C TRP A 187 -22.64 13.57 3.23
N ARG A 188 -22.43 14.65 4.00
CA ARG A 188 -21.92 15.93 3.49
C ARG A 188 -20.55 16.25 4.07
N GLY A 189 -19.51 16.14 3.24
CA GLY A 189 -18.10 16.33 3.58
C GLY A 189 -17.20 15.23 3.01
N LEU A 190 -15.99 15.13 3.55
CA LEU A 190 -15.01 14.13 3.10
C LEU A 190 -15.15 12.83 3.88
N ALA A 191 -15.19 11.72 3.15
CA ALA A 191 -14.97 10.38 3.66
C ALA A 191 -13.68 9.81 3.07
N ILE A 192 -12.92 9.09 3.89
CA ILE A 192 -11.69 8.37 3.51
C ILE A 192 -11.87 6.92 3.95
N PHE A 193 -12.01 6.03 2.99
CA PHE A 193 -12.22 4.60 3.24
C PHE A 193 -10.87 3.89 3.20
N PHE A 194 -10.63 3.07 4.23
CA PHE A 194 -9.54 2.12 4.35
C PHE A 194 -10.15 0.73 4.13
N ASP A 195 -10.26 0.38 2.86
CA ASP A 195 -11.02 -0.76 2.36
C ASP A 195 -10.11 -1.98 2.20
N THR A 196 -10.45 -3.09 2.85
CA THR A 196 -9.65 -4.32 2.82
C THR A 196 -10.26 -5.40 1.94
N TYR A 197 -11.50 -5.28 1.50
CA TYR A 197 -12.22 -6.32 0.77
C TYR A 197 -12.67 -5.84 -0.62
N ALA A 198 -12.50 -6.68 -1.64
CA ALA A 198 -12.84 -6.32 -3.01
C ALA A 198 -14.19 -6.92 -3.41
N ASN A 199 -15.26 -6.13 -3.36
CA ASN A 199 -16.61 -6.59 -3.73
C ASN A 199 -16.73 -6.84 -5.25
N SER A 200 -15.86 -6.22 -6.05
CA SER A 200 -15.81 -6.41 -7.50
C SER A 200 -14.39 -6.60 -8.05
N ARG A 201 -14.29 -6.85 -9.37
CA ARG A 201 -13.00 -7.07 -10.04
C ARG A 201 -12.36 -5.75 -10.46
N HIS A 202 -11.23 -5.43 -9.84
CA HIS A 202 -10.46 -4.22 -10.11
C HIS A 202 -9.15 -4.47 -10.85
N SER A 203 -8.59 -3.42 -11.44
CA SER A 203 -7.24 -3.41 -12.01
C SER A 203 -6.14 -3.10 -10.99
N TRP A 204 -6.53 -2.79 -9.74
CA TRP A 204 -5.65 -2.47 -8.63
C TRP A 204 -5.73 -3.53 -7.51
N ALA A 205 -4.66 -3.63 -6.72
CA ALA A 205 -4.61 -4.50 -5.54
C ALA A 205 -5.31 -3.89 -4.32
N PHE A 206 -5.76 -4.73 -3.40
CA PHE A 206 -6.26 -4.37 -2.07
C PHE A 206 -5.22 -4.77 -1.01
N PRO A 207 -5.17 -4.13 0.18
CA PRO A 207 -6.05 -3.05 0.63
C PRO A 207 -5.96 -1.74 -0.19
N GLN A 208 -7.05 -0.98 -0.19
CA GLN A 208 -7.22 0.31 -0.86
C GLN A 208 -7.47 1.41 0.16
N ILE A 209 -6.97 2.62 -0.16
CA ILE A 209 -7.38 3.84 0.54
C ILE A 209 -7.92 4.80 -0.51
N LEU A 210 -9.20 5.17 -0.40
CA LEU A 210 -9.88 6.05 -1.36
C LEU A 210 -10.63 7.18 -0.66
N ALA A 211 -10.71 8.34 -1.31
CA ALA A 211 -11.39 9.52 -0.76
C ALA A 211 -12.57 9.96 -1.63
N ILE A 212 -13.73 10.18 -1.02
CA ILE A 212 -14.93 10.76 -1.68
C ILE A 212 -15.36 12.00 -0.89
N ASN A 213 -15.43 13.15 -1.57
CA ASN A 213 -16.05 14.35 -1.02
C ASN A 213 -17.48 14.44 -1.56
N ASN A 214 -18.47 14.28 -0.68
CA ASN A 214 -19.88 14.19 -1.02
C ASN A 214 -20.61 15.45 -0.52
N ASP A 215 -21.63 15.89 -1.25
CA ASP A 215 -22.49 17.01 -0.87
C ASP A 215 -23.79 16.56 -0.18
N GLY A 216 -24.01 15.25 -0.09
CA GLY A 216 -25.22 14.63 0.47
C GLY A 216 -26.25 14.19 -0.58
N THR A 217 -25.83 14.08 -1.85
CA THR A 217 -26.70 13.63 -2.95
C THR A 217 -26.35 12.25 -3.51
N THR A 218 -25.11 11.80 -3.32
CA THR A 218 -24.59 10.55 -3.94
C THR A 218 -24.52 9.43 -2.91
N SER A 219 -25.19 8.31 -3.19
CA SER A 219 -25.16 7.09 -2.37
C SER A 219 -23.85 6.32 -2.62
N TYR A 220 -23.21 5.73 -1.59
CA TYR A 220 -21.98 4.96 -1.78
C TYR A 220 -22.24 3.63 -2.51
N ASP A 221 -21.50 3.38 -3.60
CA ASP A 221 -21.57 2.12 -4.34
C ASP A 221 -20.66 1.07 -3.72
N HIS A 222 -21.20 0.35 -2.73
CA HIS A 222 -20.58 -0.85 -2.17
C HIS A 222 -20.33 -1.93 -3.23
N GLY A 223 -21.13 -2.01 -4.30
CA GLY A 223 -21.01 -3.06 -5.32
C GLY A 223 -19.79 -2.89 -6.22
N SER A 224 -19.25 -1.68 -6.33
CA SER A 224 -18.02 -1.39 -7.09
C SER A 224 -16.88 -0.79 -6.25
N ASP A 225 -16.95 -0.86 -4.92
CA ASP A 225 -15.91 -0.36 -4.02
C ASP A 225 -15.59 1.14 -4.27
N GLY A 226 -16.66 1.91 -4.55
CA GLY A 226 -16.61 3.31 -4.93
C GLY A 226 -15.79 3.61 -6.21
N ALA A 227 -15.53 2.61 -7.07
CA ALA A 227 -14.63 2.74 -8.23
C ALA A 227 -15.02 3.86 -9.20
N THR A 228 -16.31 4.02 -9.45
CA THR A 228 -16.86 5.06 -10.35
C THR A 228 -17.00 6.43 -9.67
N GLN A 229 -16.88 6.47 -8.34
CA GLN A 229 -17.20 7.63 -7.50
C GLN A 229 -15.96 8.43 -7.10
N SER A 230 -14.76 7.85 -7.22
CA SER A 230 -13.51 8.57 -6.99
C SER A 230 -12.32 7.99 -7.75
N GLU A 231 -11.56 8.89 -8.39
CA GLU A 231 -10.23 8.61 -8.95
C GLU A 231 -9.11 8.81 -7.90
N ILE A 232 -9.44 9.35 -6.72
CA ILE A 232 -8.50 9.70 -5.65
C ILE A 232 -8.31 8.49 -4.73
N ARG A 233 -7.30 7.66 -5.06
CA ARG A 233 -7.02 6.42 -4.33
C ARG A 233 -5.54 6.02 -4.34
N CYS A 234 -5.13 5.17 -3.39
CA CYS A 234 -3.85 4.48 -3.41
C CYS A 234 -3.97 3.03 -2.89
N SER A 235 -3.14 2.14 -3.42
CA SER A 235 -2.98 0.77 -2.89
C SER A 235 -1.83 0.77 -1.87
N ILE A 236 -2.15 0.60 -0.59
CA ILE A 236 -1.17 0.50 0.50
C ILE A 236 -1.61 -0.66 1.39
N ASP A 237 -0.69 -1.59 1.66
CA ASP A 237 -0.95 -2.67 2.62
C ASP A 237 -0.76 -2.14 4.04
N PHE A 238 -1.88 -1.88 4.71
CA PHE A 238 -1.94 -1.38 6.08
C PHE A 238 -2.43 -2.42 7.09
N ARG A 239 -2.64 -3.68 6.65
CA ARG A 239 -3.16 -4.76 7.48
C ARG A 239 -1.98 -5.55 8.05
N ARG A 240 -1.93 -5.74 9.37
CA ARG A 240 -0.82 -6.44 10.08
C ARG A 240 0.59 -5.96 9.71
N THR A 241 0.80 -4.65 9.71
CA THR A 241 2.11 -4.04 9.49
C THR A 241 3.11 -4.37 10.62
N ASP A 242 4.39 -4.52 10.29
CA ASP A 242 5.48 -4.77 11.27
C ASP A 242 5.72 -3.59 12.23
N VAL A 243 5.29 -2.38 11.83
CA VAL A 243 5.30 -1.16 12.63
C VAL A 243 3.87 -0.69 12.90
N ALA A 244 3.67 0.21 13.86
CA ALA A 244 2.36 0.82 14.07
C ALA A 244 1.90 1.57 12.82
N ALA A 245 0.74 1.18 12.28
CA ALA A 245 0.15 1.85 11.12
C ALA A 245 -0.39 3.22 11.55
N LYS A 246 0.05 4.27 10.85
CA LYS A 246 -0.43 5.64 11.10
C LYS A 246 -0.86 6.31 9.83
N ALA A 247 -1.92 7.09 9.91
CA ALA A 247 -2.36 7.98 8.85
C ALA A 247 -2.25 9.43 9.32
N LYS A 248 -1.70 10.28 8.47
CA LYS A 248 -1.53 11.71 8.71
C LYS A 248 -2.29 12.48 7.64
N MET A 249 -3.33 13.18 8.09
CA MET A 249 -4.17 14.06 7.30
C MET A 249 -3.72 15.51 7.52
N THR A 250 -3.26 16.18 6.48
CA THR A 250 -2.89 17.60 6.54
C THR A 250 -3.85 18.41 5.66
N TYR A 251 -4.59 19.36 6.23
CA TYR A 251 -5.58 20.17 5.52
C TYR A 251 -5.30 21.65 5.65
N PHE A 252 -5.43 22.38 4.54
CA PHE A 252 -5.46 23.83 4.47
C PHE A 252 -6.60 24.28 3.57
N ARG A 253 -7.57 25.00 4.15
CA ARG A 253 -8.74 25.55 3.45
C ARG A 253 -8.32 26.34 2.21
N ASN A 254 -8.97 26.06 1.08
CA ASN A 254 -8.71 26.67 -0.23
C ASN A 254 -7.28 26.44 -0.78
N ASN A 255 -6.56 25.42 -0.30
CA ASN A 255 -5.21 25.09 -0.77
C ASN A 255 -5.10 23.59 -1.09
N TYR A 256 -4.97 22.72 -0.07
CA TYR A 256 -4.91 21.27 -0.27
C TYR A 256 -5.32 20.45 0.95
N PHE A 257 -5.63 19.19 0.69
CA PHE A 257 -5.64 18.07 1.62
C PHE A 257 -4.56 17.07 1.20
N GLU A 258 -3.75 16.56 2.12
CA GLU A 258 -2.80 15.46 1.88
C GLU A 258 -3.09 14.33 2.87
N LEU A 259 -3.11 13.09 2.37
CA LEU A 259 -3.07 11.88 3.19
C LEU A 259 -1.72 11.17 2.98
N ALA A 260 -1.01 10.93 4.08
CA ALA A 260 0.22 10.14 4.07
C ALA A 260 0.16 9.03 5.13
N ILE A 261 0.67 7.85 4.80
CA ILE A 261 0.56 6.62 5.59
C ILE A 261 1.95 6.13 5.99
N GLN A 262 2.12 5.83 7.27
CA GLN A 262 3.24 5.06 7.82
C GLN A 262 2.80 3.59 7.92
N HIS A 263 3.53 2.69 7.25
CA HIS A 263 3.22 1.24 7.24
C HIS A 263 4.43 0.31 7.17
N ARG A 264 5.57 0.76 6.61
CA ARG A 264 6.79 -0.06 6.47
C ARG A 264 7.83 0.15 7.57
N ALA A 265 8.00 1.37 8.03
CA ALA A 265 9.05 1.76 8.99
C ALA A 265 8.57 2.90 9.88
N TRP A 266 9.16 3.02 11.07
CA TRP A 266 8.88 4.09 12.01
C TRP A 266 9.28 5.46 11.43
N ASP A 267 8.40 6.45 11.57
CA ASP A 267 8.52 7.83 11.09
C ASP A 267 8.65 7.99 9.55
N GLU A 268 8.50 6.91 8.77
CA GLU A 268 8.50 6.94 7.30
C GLU A 268 7.07 7.02 6.74
N TYR A 269 6.71 8.20 6.21
CA TYR A 269 5.38 8.48 5.65
C TYR A 269 5.37 8.46 4.10
N GLU A 270 4.69 7.47 3.53
CA GLU A 270 4.36 7.39 2.10
C GLU A 270 3.13 8.24 1.78
N THR A 271 3.22 9.22 0.88
CA THR A 271 2.05 10.02 0.47
C THR A 271 1.12 9.16 -0.39
N CYS A 272 -0.12 8.99 0.08
CA CYS A 272 -1.17 8.25 -0.61
C CYS A 272 -1.78 9.10 -1.73
N PHE A 273 -2.33 10.26 -1.38
CA PHE A 273 -2.87 11.25 -2.33
C PHE A 273 -2.90 12.68 -1.77
N VAL A 274 -3.02 13.63 -2.69
CA VAL A 274 -3.14 15.08 -2.47
C VAL A 274 -4.34 15.61 -3.27
N ILE A 275 -5.29 16.24 -2.58
CA ILE A 275 -6.49 16.84 -3.18
C ILE A 275 -6.34 18.35 -3.11
N ARG A 276 -6.25 19.02 -4.28
CA ARG A 276 -6.16 20.49 -4.35
C ARG A 276 -7.54 21.12 -4.23
N ASN A 277 -7.61 22.29 -3.60
CA ASN A 277 -8.84 23.09 -3.44
C ASN A 277 -10.02 22.34 -2.81
N LEU A 278 -9.76 21.31 -1.98
CA LEU A 278 -10.82 20.59 -1.28
C LEU A 278 -11.62 21.56 -0.39
N THR A 279 -12.94 21.55 -0.55
CA THR A 279 -13.87 22.34 0.28
C THR A 279 -14.59 21.40 1.25
N LEU A 280 -14.16 21.44 2.51
CA LEU A 280 -14.87 20.79 3.62
C LEU A 280 -16.06 21.64 4.11
N PRO A 281 -17.02 21.05 4.85
CA PRO A 281 -18.04 21.78 5.60
C PRO A 281 -17.44 22.89 6.47
N GLY A 282 -18.24 23.90 6.82
CA GLY A 282 -17.76 25.08 7.56
C GLY A 282 -17.03 24.74 8.87
N SER A 283 -17.61 23.77 9.61
CA SER A 283 -17.11 23.23 10.87
C SER A 283 -17.38 21.70 10.89
N PRO A 284 -16.48 20.87 10.35
CA PRO A 284 -16.69 19.42 10.24
C PRO A 284 -16.38 18.70 11.56
N PHE A 285 -17.12 17.64 11.88
CA PHE A 285 -16.76 16.70 12.93
C PHE A 285 -15.72 15.69 12.42
N LEU A 286 -14.84 15.25 13.32
CA LEU A 286 -13.95 14.12 13.07
C LEU A 286 -14.66 12.83 13.49
N GLY A 287 -14.74 11.86 12.58
CA GLY A 287 -15.32 10.55 12.84
C GLY A 287 -14.42 9.41 12.41
N PHE A 288 -14.54 8.28 13.09
CA PHE A 288 -13.98 6.98 12.73
C PHE A 288 -15.11 5.96 12.83
N THR A 289 -15.36 5.19 11.78
CA THR A 289 -16.36 4.11 11.78
C THR A 289 -15.78 2.87 11.12
N ALA A 290 -16.27 1.68 11.48
CA ALA A 290 -15.92 0.45 10.79
C ALA A 290 -17.13 -0.48 10.69
N ALA A 291 -17.09 -1.37 9.70
CA ALA A 291 -18.09 -2.41 9.50
C ALA A 291 -17.45 -3.75 9.08
N THR A 292 -18.17 -4.84 9.34
CA THR A 292 -17.84 -6.18 8.86
C THR A 292 -19.07 -6.83 8.22
N GLY A 293 -18.90 -7.42 7.03
CA GLY A 293 -19.93 -8.18 6.34
C GLY A 293 -19.96 -9.65 6.76
N ASP A 294 -19.93 -10.55 5.76
CA ASP A 294 -19.75 -12.00 5.94
C ASP A 294 -18.29 -12.36 6.32
N VAL A 295 -17.34 -11.50 5.91
CA VAL A 295 -15.94 -11.50 6.35
C VAL A 295 -15.72 -10.44 7.42
N SER A 296 -14.66 -10.59 8.21
CA SER A 296 -14.41 -9.71 9.36
C SER A 296 -12.93 -9.47 9.64
N ASP A 297 -12.67 -8.34 10.32
CA ASP A 297 -11.43 -7.96 10.97
C ASP A 297 -11.76 -7.16 12.25
N ASP A 298 -10.80 -7.19 13.19
CA ASP A 298 -10.68 -6.20 14.26
C ASP A 298 -10.22 -4.86 13.65
N HIS A 299 -11.00 -3.79 13.87
CA HIS A 299 -10.65 -2.43 13.47
C HIS A 299 -10.42 -1.57 14.71
N ASP A 300 -9.16 -1.32 15.07
CA ASP A 300 -8.76 -0.61 16.29
C ASP A 300 -8.23 0.80 15.98
N ILE A 301 -8.70 1.82 16.73
CA ILE A 301 -8.10 3.15 16.79
C ILE A 301 -7.29 3.25 18.10
N VAL A 302 -5.98 3.46 17.98
CA VAL A 302 -5.02 3.43 19.11
C VAL A 302 -4.79 4.85 19.65
N SER A 303 -4.56 5.82 18.78
CA SER A 303 -4.39 7.22 19.18
C SER A 303 -4.81 8.19 18.09
N VAL A 304 -5.15 9.42 18.49
CA VAL A 304 -5.42 10.55 17.59
C VAL A 304 -4.70 11.77 18.13
N SER A 305 -3.92 12.44 17.29
CA SER A 305 -3.16 13.65 17.61
C SER A 305 -3.52 14.76 16.63
N ALA A 306 -4.36 15.69 17.06
CA ALA A 306 -4.80 16.83 16.26
C ALA A 306 -4.05 18.12 16.64
N TYR A 307 -3.61 18.88 15.64
CA TYR A 307 -2.90 20.15 15.80
C TYR A 307 -3.44 21.21 14.83
N ASN A 308 -3.47 22.47 15.29
CA ASN A 308 -3.52 23.62 14.41
C ASN A 308 -2.24 23.63 13.56
N ALA A 309 -2.38 23.83 12.25
CA ALA A 309 -1.25 23.87 11.34
C ALA A 309 -1.15 25.22 10.63
N LEU A 310 0.07 25.70 10.40
CA LEU A 310 0.37 26.82 9.53
C LEU A 310 1.10 26.32 8.28
N TYR A 311 0.72 26.85 7.12
CA TYR A 311 1.35 26.56 5.84
C TYR A 311 2.24 27.72 5.42
N HIS A 312 3.54 27.47 5.37
CA HIS A 312 4.52 28.41 4.83
C HIS A 312 4.77 28.07 3.36
N SER A 313 4.24 28.90 2.47
CA SER A 313 4.51 28.81 1.03
C SER A 313 6.02 28.96 0.76
N PRO A 314 6.61 28.23 -0.20
CA PRO A 314 7.98 28.45 -0.61
C PRO A 314 8.17 29.89 -1.04
N SER A 315 9.02 30.64 -0.34
CA SER A 315 9.34 32.01 -0.76
C SER A 315 9.97 31.97 -2.15
N ALA A 316 9.35 32.65 -3.11
CA ALA A 316 9.88 32.83 -4.47
C ALA A 316 11.28 33.50 -4.47
N ASN A 317 11.62 34.19 -3.39
CA ASN A 317 12.90 34.87 -3.17
C ASN A 317 13.82 34.12 -2.18
N ALA A 318 13.52 32.88 -1.79
CA ALA A 318 14.48 32.06 -1.06
C ALA A 318 15.74 31.90 -1.93
N PRO A 319 16.93 32.33 -1.46
CA PRO A 319 18.14 32.24 -2.25
C PRO A 319 18.35 30.76 -2.59
N LYS A 320 18.43 30.44 -3.88
CA LYS A 320 18.78 29.09 -4.35
C LYS A 320 20.13 28.72 -3.74
N ARG A 321 20.12 28.03 -2.60
CA ARG A 321 21.30 27.37 -2.05
C ARG A 321 21.71 26.39 -3.13
N SER A 322 22.70 26.78 -3.94
CA SER A 322 23.30 25.88 -4.88
C SER A 322 23.70 24.65 -4.08
N ARG A 323 23.24 23.48 -4.54
CA ARG A 323 23.82 22.22 -4.09
C ARG A 323 25.27 22.24 -4.56
N ARG A 324 26.14 22.90 -3.77
CA ARG A 324 27.56 22.55 -3.71
C ARG A 324 27.53 21.08 -3.41
N SER A 325 27.80 20.28 -4.43
CA SER A 325 28.10 18.87 -4.24
C SER A 325 29.27 18.85 -3.28
N SER A 326 29.02 18.40 -2.05
CA SER A 326 30.08 18.00 -1.14
C SER A 326 30.76 16.81 -1.82
N SER A 327 31.81 17.12 -2.58
CA SER A 327 32.63 16.14 -3.27
C SER A 327 33.31 15.29 -2.20
N SER A 328 32.61 14.24 -1.80
CA SER A 328 32.94 13.42 -0.63
C SER A 328 34.41 13.06 -0.63
N ALA A 329 35.13 13.56 0.39
CA ALA A 329 36.55 13.29 0.59
C ALA A 329 36.84 11.78 0.66
N GLY A 330 35.85 10.99 1.13
CA GLY A 330 35.90 9.53 1.11
C GLY A 330 36.13 8.92 -0.28
N SER A 331 35.61 9.54 -1.36
CA SER A 331 35.81 9.02 -2.73
C SER A 331 37.26 9.12 -3.23
N LYS A 332 38.04 10.09 -2.73
CA LYS A 332 39.46 10.23 -3.04
C LYS A 332 40.30 9.25 -2.22
N PHE A 333 39.98 9.10 -0.93
CA PHE A 333 40.64 8.13 -0.06
C PHE A 333 40.44 6.67 -0.53
N LEU A 334 39.22 6.28 -0.90
CA LEU A 334 38.96 4.93 -1.44
C LEU A 334 39.71 4.67 -2.75
N ARG A 335 39.84 5.67 -3.63
CA ARG A 335 40.63 5.54 -4.87
C ARG A 335 42.12 5.37 -4.57
N PHE A 336 42.67 6.09 -3.60
CA PHE A 336 44.07 5.94 -3.18
C PHE A 336 44.34 4.54 -2.60
N VAL A 337 43.51 4.09 -1.65
CA VAL A 337 43.64 2.75 -1.03
C VAL A 337 43.53 1.63 -2.08
N THR A 338 42.56 1.71 -2.99
CA THR A 338 42.40 0.71 -4.06
C THR A 338 43.55 0.71 -5.07
N THR A 339 44.22 1.85 -5.32
CA THR A 339 45.46 1.85 -6.12
C THR A 339 46.64 1.22 -5.38
N LEU A 340 46.77 1.43 -4.06
CA LEU A 340 47.87 0.86 -3.28
C LEU A 340 47.80 -0.67 -3.21
N ILE A 341 46.60 -1.21 -2.99
CA ILE A 341 46.34 -2.66 -2.97
C ILE A 341 46.71 -3.33 -4.31
N LYS A 342 46.41 -2.67 -5.45
CA LYS A 342 46.78 -3.17 -6.78
C LYS A 342 48.29 -3.28 -6.98
N TRP A 343 49.05 -2.28 -6.54
CA TRP A 343 50.51 -2.32 -6.64
C TRP A 343 51.14 -3.39 -5.73
N LEU A 344 50.61 -3.58 -4.52
CA LEU A 344 51.01 -4.69 -3.65
C LEU A 344 50.76 -6.07 -4.29
N ALA A 345 49.59 -6.28 -4.91
CA ALA A 345 49.29 -7.52 -5.61
C ALA A 345 50.25 -7.78 -6.78
N ILE A 346 50.62 -6.76 -7.55
CA ILE A 346 51.60 -6.87 -8.64
C ILE A 346 52.99 -7.28 -8.11
N LEU A 347 53.44 -6.69 -7.00
CA LEU A 347 54.74 -7.04 -6.39
C LEU A 347 54.77 -8.49 -5.89
N VAL A 348 53.67 -8.99 -5.32
CA VAL A 348 53.55 -10.40 -4.91
C VAL A 348 53.64 -11.34 -6.12
N VAL A 349 52.95 -11.03 -7.22
CA VAL A 349 53.01 -11.82 -8.46
C VAL A 349 54.42 -11.85 -9.04
N ILE A 350 55.13 -10.71 -9.06
CA ILE A 350 56.53 -10.63 -9.50
C ILE A 350 57.44 -11.46 -8.58
N GLY A 351 57.23 -11.42 -7.27
CA GLY A 351 57.96 -12.24 -6.31
C GLY A 351 57.80 -13.73 -6.55
N VAL A 352 56.55 -14.20 -6.73
CA VAL A 352 56.24 -15.61 -7.06
C VAL A 352 56.87 -16.01 -8.41
N ALA A 353 56.78 -15.15 -9.42
CA ALA A 353 57.41 -15.40 -10.72
C ALA A 353 58.94 -15.51 -10.63
N ALA A 354 59.59 -14.67 -9.81
CA ALA A 354 61.03 -14.72 -9.59
C ALA A 354 61.47 -16.01 -8.85
N ILE A 355 60.67 -16.47 -7.87
CA ILE A 355 60.91 -17.75 -7.18
C ILE A 355 60.74 -18.92 -8.14
N ALA A 356 59.66 -18.94 -8.93
CA ALA A 356 59.42 -19.97 -9.94
C ALA A 356 60.51 -20.00 -11.02
N PHE A 357 60.98 -18.84 -11.48
CA PHE A 357 62.08 -18.74 -12.44
C PHE A 357 63.41 -19.24 -11.87
N ARG A 358 63.73 -18.94 -10.61
CA ARG A 358 64.90 -19.51 -9.92
C ARG A 358 64.79 -21.03 -9.80
N GLY A 359 63.63 -21.56 -9.38
CA GLY A 359 63.39 -23.00 -9.29
C GLY A 359 63.55 -23.73 -10.63
N TRP A 360 62.97 -23.16 -11.71
CA TRP A 360 63.12 -23.69 -13.07
C TRP A 360 64.57 -23.65 -13.56
N LYS A 361 65.31 -22.58 -13.27
CA LYS A 361 66.74 -22.47 -13.63
C LYS A 361 67.58 -23.54 -12.92
N THR A 362 67.32 -23.82 -11.65
CA THR A 362 68.01 -24.88 -10.89
C THR A 362 67.66 -26.27 -11.45
N GLN A 363 66.39 -26.56 -11.74
CA GLN A 363 66.01 -27.82 -12.39
C GLN A 363 66.62 -28.00 -13.79
N ARG A 364 66.82 -26.92 -14.54
CA ARG A 364 67.44 -26.97 -15.89
C ARG A 364 68.94 -27.25 -15.83
N ASN A 365 69.63 -26.79 -14.78
CA ASN A 365 71.04 -27.10 -14.55
C ASN A 365 71.26 -28.54 -14.05
N ASN A 366 70.36 -29.08 -13.22
CA ASN A 366 70.44 -30.45 -12.71
C ASN A 366 70.05 -31.54 -13.74
N LYS A 367 69.75 -31.18 -15.00
CA LYS A 367 69.49 -32.10 -16.12
C LYS A 367 70.61 -32.06 -17.18
N ARG A 368 71.81 -31.65 -16.79
CA ARG A 368 73.02 -31.57 -17.65
C ARG A 368 74.24 -32.32 -17.08
N PHE A 369 73.99 -33.21 -16.12
CA PHE A 369 74.91 -34.23 -15.62
C PHE A 369 74.17 -35.57 -15.60
#